data_AF-A0A7G8PIN9-F1
#
_entry.id   AF-A0A7G8PIN9-F1
#
_cell.length_a   1.000
_cell.length_b   1.000
_cell.length_c   1.000
_cell.angle_alpha   90.00
_cell.angle_beta   90.00
_cell.angle_gamma   90.00
#
_symmetry.space_group_name_H-M   'P 1'
#
loop_
_entity.id
_entity.type
_entity.pdbx_description
1 polymer ?
#
loop_
_entity_poly.entity_id
_entity_poly.type
_entity_poly.pdbx_seq_one_letter_code
_entity_poly.pdbx_strand_id
1 'polypeptide(L)'
;MRTRPALAFLTSGAVLLAAGCAPQPAPAPTSTTPPPPAAPPPPVLATALPAGQAQLIVNGRDVGPIGPVVCSAADGFARYTIGQTSFGVTVVITDDDMPSVRSVTIGDAGGISIGYAADVSEDAPQAFRHGDTLTVTGRGAGTDSTNPARVVPTTYQLAVACP
;
A
#
# COMPACT_ATOMS: atom_id res chain seq x y z
N MET A 1 -9.63 -35.32 -9.61
CA MET A 1 -10.22 -36.08 -10.74
C MET A 1 -10.78 -35.09 -11.75
N ARG A 2 -10.65 -35.41 -13.05
CA ARG A 2 -11.17 -34.69 -14.24
C ARG A 2 -10.37 -33.47 -14.68
N THR A 3 -9.91 -33.31 -15.93
CA THR A 3 -9.66 -34.20 -17.08
C THR A 3 -8.80 -33.34 -18.03
N ARG A 4 -7.68 -33.89 -18.53
CA ARG A 4 -7.01 -33.43 -19.76
C ARG A 4 -7.61 -34.23 -20.95
N PRO A 5 -7.26 -34.00 -22.22
CA PRO A 5 -6.91 -32.79 -23.01
C PRO A 5 -7.65 -32.79 -24.37
N ALA A 6 -7.32 -31.90 -25.31
CA ALA A 6 -7.58 -32.14 -26.74
C ALA A 6 -6.46 -31.55 -27.62
N LEU A 7 -5.69 -32.46 -28.21
CA LEU A 7 -4.82 -32.25 -29.37
C LEU A 7 -5.68 -32.15 -30.63
N ALA A 8 -5.24 -31.36 -31.62
CA ALA A 8 -5.28 -31.74 -33.02
C ALA A 8 -4.49 -30.72 -33.84
N PHE A 9 -3.46 -31.16 -34.57
CA PHE A 9 -3.23 -30.68 -35.95
C PHE A 9 -2.53 -31.80 -36.74
N LEU A 10 -3.17 -32.13 -37.85
CA LEU A 10 -2.88 -33.21 -38.79
C LEU A 10 -2.01 -32.71 -39.95
N THR A 11 -1.10 -33.59 -40.43
CA THR A 11 -0.79 -33.93 -41.85
C THR A 11 -0.30 -32.81 -42.79
N SER A 12 0.48 -33.00 -43.84
CA SER A 12 1.31 -34.06 -44.48
C SER A 12 1.85 -33.39 -45.75
N GLY A 13 3.04 -33.77 -46.24
CA GLY A 13 3.43 -33.42 -47.62
C GLY A 13 4.92 -33.43 -47.88
N ALA A 14 5.37 -34.43 -48.64
CA ALA A 14 6.75 -34.72 -49.01
C ALA A 14 7.14 -34.16 -50.40
N VAL A 15 8.45 -34.17 -50.71
CA VAL A 15 9.11 -34.69 -51.94
C VAL A 15 10.30 -33.84 -52.45
N LEU A 16 11.51 -34.40 -52.27
CA LEU A 16 12.70 -34.57 -53.13
C LEU A 16 13.03 -33.59 -54.30
N LEU A 17 14.28 -33.06 -54.35
CA LEU A 17 15.38 -33.50 -55.25
C LEU A 17 16.58 -32.50 -55.28
N ALA A 18 17.77 -33.05 -55.01
CA ALA A 18 19.10 -32.83 -55.63
C ALA A 18 19.81 -31.45 -55.68
N ALA A 19 21.14 -31.58 -55.55
CA ALA A 19 22.24 -30.70 -55.99
C ALA A 19 22.77 -29.63 -55.02
N GLY A 20 23.94 -29.93 -54.44
CA GLY A 20 25.13 -29.07 -54.53
C GLY A 20 25.23 -27.83 -53.62
N CYS A 21 26.44 -27.62 -53.12
CA CYS A 21 26.92 -26.47 -52.34
C CYS A 21 26.39 -26.37 -50.90
N ALA A 22 27.32 -26.44 -49.95
CA ALA A 22 27.08 -26.09 -48.55
C ALA A 22 27.00 -24.56 -48.39
N PRO A 23 25.96 -24.07 -47.68
CA PRO A 23 26.09 -22.86 -46.88
C PRO A 23 25.67 -23.13 -45.43
N GLN A 24 26.39 -22.50 -44.50
CA GLN A 24 26.12 -22.51 -43.05
C GLN A 24 24.63 -22.29 -42.73
N PRO A 25 24.05 -22.99 -41.74
CA PRO A 25 22.72 -22.67 -41.25
C PRO A 25 22.72 -21.27 -40.63
N ALA A 26 21.88 -20.38 -41.15
CA ALA A 26 21.51 -19.15 -40.44
C ALA A 26 20.79 -19.54 -39.13
N PRO A 27 21.16 -18.98 -37.97
CA PRO A 27 20.42 -19.22 -36.74
C PRO A 27 18.99 -18.70 -36.90
N ALA A 28 18.01 -19.52 -36.51
CA ALA A 28 16.60 -19.16 -36.51
C ALA A 28 16.38 -17.89 -35.65
N PRO A 29 15.48 -16.97 -36.04
CA PRO A 29 15.11 -15.86 -35.17
C PRO A 29 14.43 -16.44 -33.93
N THR A 30 15.15 -16.44 -32.81
CA THR A 30 14.57 -16.73 -31.51
C THR A 30 13.49 -15.69 -31.24
N SER A 31 12.23 -16.12 -31.24
CA SER A 31 11.11 -15.31 -30.79
C SER A 31 11.27 -15.08 -29.30
N THR A 32 11.96 -14.01 -28.91
CA THR A 32 12.05 -13.59 -27.51
C THR A 32 10.72 -12.91 -27.16
N THR A 33 9.77 -13.70 -26.66
CA THR A 33 8.59 -13.15 -25.99
C THR A 33 9.08 -12.35 -24.77
N PRO A 34 8.79 -11.03 -24.68
CA PRO A 34 9.16 -10.26 -23.50
C PRO A 34 8.47 -10.85 -22.26
N PRO A 35 9.17 -10.96 -21.11
CA PRO A 35 8.56 -11.45 -19.89
C PRO A 35 7.37 -10.55 -19.53
N PRO A 36 6.29 -11.12 -18.97
CA PRO A 36 5.17 -10.31 -18.49
C PRO A 36 5.67 -9.26 -17.49
N PRO A 37 5.08 -8.05 -17.46
CA PRO A 37 5.49 -6.99 -16.55
C PRO A 37 5.54 -7.51 -15.12
N ALA A 38 6.64 -7.24 -14.42
CA ALA A 38 6.78 -7.61 -13.01
C ALA A 38 5.62 -7.00 -12.21
N ALA A 39 5.09 -7.77 -11.25
CA ALA A 39 4.09 -7.27 -10.32
C ALA A 39 4.63 -6.00 -9.63
N PRO A 40 3.79 -4.97 -9.38
CA PRO A 40 4.21 -3.80 -8.64
C PRO A 40 4.81 -4.19 -7.29
N PRO A 41 5.89 -3.52 -6.83
CA PRO A 41 6.40 -3.75 -5.49
C PRO A 41 5.32 -3.42 -4.44
N PRO A 42 5.35 -4.07 -3.26
CA PRO A 42 4.44 -3.75 -2.17
C PRO A 42 4.52 -2.26 -1.81
N PRO A 43 3.41 -1.66 -1.34
CA PRO A 43 3.39 -0.24 -1.01
C PRO A 43 4.36 0.05 0.13
N VAL A 44 5.15 1.11 -0.05
CA VAL A 44 6.10 1.61 0.95
C VAL A 44 5.56 2.93 1.50
N LEU A 45 5.70 3.14 2.80
CA LEU A 45 5.31 4.40 3.43
C LEU A 45 6.16 5.55 2.90
N ALA A 46 5.51 6.59 2.38
CA ALA A 46 6.19 7.78 1.92
C ALA A 46 6.80 8.55 3.10
N THR A 47 8.06 8.94 2.97
CA THR A 47 8.73 9.88 3.89
C THR A 47 8.69 11.32 3.38
N ALA A 48 8.20 11.53 2.15
CA ALA A 48 7.97 12.83 1.55
C ALA A 48 6.67 12.79 0.75
N LEU A 49 5.75 13.69 1.07
CA LEU A 49 4.46 13.85 0.38
C LEU A 49 4.30 15.29 -0.12
N PRO A 50 3.57 15.51 -1.23
CA PRO A 50 3.13 16.85 -1.60
C PRO A 50 2.30 17.49 -0.48
N ALA A 51 2.42 18.81 -0.34
CA ALA A 51 1.66 19.59 0.64
C ALA A 51 0.15 19.31 0.52
N GLY A 52 -0.51 19.13 1.66
CA GLY A 52 -1.94 18.84 1.73
C GLY A 52 -2.35 17.40 1.40
N GLN A 53 -1.39 16.48 1.25
CA GLN A 53 -1.63 15.06 0.97
C GLN A 53 -1.25 14.16 2.14
N ALA A 54 -1.89 12.99 2.18
CA ALA A 54 -1.55 11.91 3.09
C ALA A 54 -1.61 10.55 2.37
N GLN A 55 -0.88 9.57 2.89
CA GLN A 55 -0.92 8.18 2.47
C GLN A 55 -1.19 7.32 3.71
N LEU A 56 -2.10 6.36 3.60
CA LEU A 56 -2.40 5.43 4.67
C LEU A 56 -2.27 4.00 4.16
N ILE A 57 -1.57 3.16 4.91
CA ILE A 57 -1.40 1.73 4.67
C ILE A 57 -1.96 1.00 5.88
N VAL A 58 -2.92 0.10 5.66
CA VAL A 58 -3.55 -0.71 6.71
C VAL A 58 -3.31 -2.17 6.39
N ASN A 59 -2.73 -2.94 7.33
CA ASN A 59 -2.41 -4.35 7.15
C ASN A 59 -1.61 -4.66 5.87
N GLY A 60 -0.70 -3.75 5.49
CA GLY A 60 0.11 -3.86 4.27
C GLY A 60 -0.60 -3.50 2.97
N ARG A 61 -1.87 -3.06 3.04
CA ARG A 61 -2.64 -2.58 1.89
C ARG A 61 -2.71 -1.06 1.93
N ASP A 62 -2.20 -0.44 0.88
CA ASP A 62 -2.37 1.00 0.66
C ASP A 62 -3.85 1.30 0.41
N VAL A 63 -4.43 2.20 1.20
CA VAL A 63 -5.81 2.65 1.01
C VAL A 63 -5.91 3.84 0.06
N GLY A 64 -4.77 4.27 -0.49
CA GLY A 64 -4.62 5.35 -1.46
C GLY A 64 -4.19 6.67 -0.82
N PRO A 65 -3.87 7.67 -1.66
CA PRO A 65 -3.71 9.03 -1.18
C PRO A 65 -5.04 9.52 -0.61
N ILE A 66 -5.00 9.99 0.63
CA ILE A 66 -6.14 10.51 1.38
C ILE A 66 -5.95 12.01 1.63
N GLY A 67 -7.04 12.75 1.54
CA GLY A 67 -7.04 14.21 1.68
C GLY A 67 -8.44 14.77 1.55
N PRO A 68 -8.61 16.09 1.74
CA PRO A 68 -7.58 17.08 2.06
C PRO A 68 -7.02 16.93 3.48
N VAL A 69 -5.83 17.50 3.73
CA VAL A 69 -5.20 17.58 5.05
C VAL A 69 -5.42 18.96 5.66
N VAL A 70 -5.82 19.00 6.92
CA VAL A 70 -5.90 20.20 7.75
C VAL A 70 -5.06 19.99 9.00
N CYS A 71 -4.15 20.93 9.24
CA CYS A 71 -3.28 20.91 10.40
C CYS A 71 -3.58 22.09 11.33
N SER A 72 -3.45 21.86 12.63
CA SER A 72 -3.56 22.90 13.66
C SER A 72 -2.60 22.58 14.79
N ALA A 73 -2.05 23.61 15.43
CA ALA A 73 -1.20 23.47 16.61
C ALA A 73 -1.73 24.36 17.72
N ALA A 74 -1.91 23.79 18.92
CA ALA A 74 -2.38 24.50 20.10
C ALA A 74 -1.95 23.74 21.36
N ASP A 75 -1.69 24.47 22.45
CA ASP A 75 -1.41 23.91 23.78
C ASP A 75 -0.27 22.86 23.81
N GLY A 76 0.74 23.02 22.95
CA GLY A 76 1.88 22.09 22.85
C GLY A 76 1.59 20.80 22.07
N PHE A 77 0.46 20.74 21.35
CA PHE A 77 0.09 19.62 20.51
C PHE A 77 -0.14 20.04 19.06
N ALA A 78 0.24 19.17 18.13
CA ALA A 78 -0.11 19.28 16.73
C ALA A 78 -1.19 18.25 16.39
N ARG A 79 -2.26 18.72 15.73
CA ARG A 79 -3.39 17.92 15.26
C ARG A 79 -3.43 17.92 13.73
N TYR A 80 -3.52 16.73 13.17
CA TYR A 80 -3.61 16.45 11.74
C TYR A 80 -4.96 15.80 11.47
N THR A 81 -5.78 16.42 10.64
CA THR A 81 -7.08 15.89 10.22
C THR A 81 -7.03 15.63 8.73
N ILE A 82 -7.33 14.41 8.31
CA ILE A 82 -7.31 14.01 6.90
C ILE A 82 -8.71 13.54 6.48
N GLY A 83 -9.18 14.09 5.37
CA GLY A 83 -10.47 13.75 4.76
C GLY A 83 -11.64 14.60 5.29
N GLN A 84 -12.77 14.54 4.57
CA GLN A 84 -14.00 15.30 4.87
C GLN A 84 -15.21 14.41 5.23
N THR A 85 -15.06 13.08 5.25
CA THR A 85 -16.16 12.10 5.35
C THR A 85 -15.80 10.93 6.31
N SER A 86 -16.71 9.99 6.55
CA SER A 86 -16.65 8.80 7.43
C SER A 86 -15.35 7.97 7.47
N PHE A 87 -14.44 8.13 6.49
CA PHE A 87 -13.07 7.59 6.50
C PHE A 87 -12.10 8.39 7.40
N GLY A 88 -12.55 9.50 8.00
CA GLY A 88 -11.74 10.55 8.61
C GLY A 88 -10.61 10.03 9.49
N VAL A 89 -9.41 10.54 9.25
CA VAL A 89 -8.23 10.26 10.05
C VAL A 89 -7.91 11.48 10.90
N THR A 90 -7.72 11.29 12.19
CA THR A 90 -7.22 12.33 13.10
C THR A 90 -6.04 11.80 13.88
N VAL A 91 -4.94 12.55 13.87
CA VAL A 91 -3.75 12.27 14.67
C VAL A 91 -3.47 13.47 15.54
N VAL A 92 -3.17 13.22 16.81
CA VAL A 92 -2.67 14.24 17.74
C VAL A 92 -1.34 13.77 18.28
N ILE A 93 -0.32 14.62 18.14
CA ILE A 93 1.04 14.41 18.64
C ILE A 93 1.46 15.57 19.51
N THR A 94 2.51 15.39 20.31
CA THR A 94 3.23 16.52 20.92
C THR A 94 3.91 17.35 19.84
N ASP A 95 3.94 18.67 20.02
CA ASP A 95 4.52 19.59 19.05
C ASP A 95 6.01 19.87 19.35
N ASP A 96 6.82 18.83 19.16
CA ASP A 96 8.27 18.87 19.31
C ASP A 96 8.96 18.05 18.20
N ASP A 97 10.29 18.08 18.18
CA ASP A 97 11.11 17.43 17.14
C ASP A 97 11.03 15.89 17.19
N MET A 98 10.79 15.31 18.37
CA MET A 98 10.65 13.87 18.58
C MET A 98 9.26 13.57 19.13
N PRO A 99 8.22 13.72 18.29
CA PRO A 99 6.85 13.79 18.76
C PRO A 99 6.38 12.46 19.36
N SER A 100 5.64 12.57 20.46
CA SER A 100 4.90 11.45 21.06
C SER A 100 3.46 11.44 20.58
N VAL A 101 2.94 10.28 20.20
CA VAL A 101 1.55 10.13 19.77
C VAL A 101 0.62 10.17 20.98
N ARG A 102 -0.37 11.07 20.97
CA ARG A 102 -1.40 11.17 22.02
C ARG A 102 -2.66 10.42 21.65
N SER A 103 -3.10 10.55 20.40
CA SER A 103 -4.25 9.82 19.89
C SER A 103 -4.18 9.61 18.39
N VAL A 104 -4.70 8.48 17.93
CA VAL A 104 -4.97 8.21 16.52
C VAL A 104 -6.41 7.74 16.41
N THR A 105 -7.13 8.30 15.47
CA THR A 105 -8.45 7.82 15.07
C THR A 105 -8.42 7.66 13.57
N ILE A 106 -8.68 6.45 13.09
CA ILE A 106 -8.82 6.13 11.68
C ILE A 106 -10.23 5.55 11.56
N GLY A 107 -11.08 6.20 10.77
CA GLY A 107 -12.41 5.71 10.46
C GLY A 107 -12.38 4.43 9.63
N ASP A 108 -13.43 4.17 8.86
CA ASP A 108 -13.44 2.99 7.96
C ASP A 108 -12.24 3.09 7.01
N ALA A 109 -11.18 2.31 7.19
CA ALA A 109 -10.00 2.32 6.33
C ALA A 109 -9.80 0.93 5.74
N GLY A 110 -10.43 0.70 4.59
CA GLY A 110 -10.43 -0.61 3.95
C GLY A 110 -11.22 -1.66 4.74
N GLY A 111 -12.30 -1.26 5.43
CA GLY A 111 -13.17 -2.14 6.20
C GLY A 111 -12.79 -2.30 7.67
N ILE A 112 -11.75 -1.61 8.15
CA ILE A 112 -11.30 -1.64 9.54
C ILE A 112 -11.26 -0.22 10.10
N SER A 113 -11.82 -0.01 11.29
CA SER A 113 -11.67 1.22 12.07
C SER A 113 -10.63 1.02 13.18
N ILE A 114 -9.84 2.06 13.49
CA ILE A 114 -8.72 1.97 14.44
C ILE A 114 -8.78 3.15 15.41
N GLY A 115 -8.55 2.89 16.70
CA GLY A 115 -8.41 3.89 17.73
C GLY A 115 -7.17 3.62 18.59
N TYR A 116 -6.44 4.68 18.91
CA TYR A 116 -5.38 4.69 19.91
C TYR A 116 -5.55 5.93 20.79
N ALA A 117 -5.37 5.76 22.09
CA ALA A 117 -5.27 6.84 23.06
C ALA A 117 -4.20 6.48 24.10
N ALA A 118 -3.26 7.40 24.34
CA ALA A 118 -2.07 7.14 25.16
C ALA A 118 -2.39 6.73 26.60
N ASP A 119 -3.51 7.22 27.17
CA ASP A 119 -3.89 6.95 28.55
C ASP A 119 -4.71 5.65 28.71
N VAL A 120 -4.97 4.94 27.61
CA VAL A 120 -5.79 3.71 27.57
C VAL A 120 -5.03 2.53 26.95
N SER A 121 -4.15 2.80 25.98
CA SER A 121 -3.47 1.78 25.19
C SER A 121 -2.03 1.56 25.66
N GLU A 122 -1.64 0.29 25.81
CA GLU A 122 -0.32 -0.12 26.30
C GLU A 122 0.78 0.06 25.22
N ASP A 123 0.43 -0.18 23.95
CA ASP A 123 1.36 -0.12 22.82
C ASP A 123 1.27 1.24 22.11
N ALA A 124 2.23 2.14 22.43
CA ALA A 124 2.31 3.44 21.78
C ALA A 124 2.78 3.34 20.31
N PRO A 125 2.10 4.01 19.35
CA PRO A 125 2.60 4.20 18.00
C PRO A 125 3.86 5.07 18.00
N GLN A 126 4.71 4.86 17.00
CA GLN A 126 5.88 5.68 16.75
C GLN A 126 5.52 6.81 15.79
N ALA A 127 6.08 8.00 16.02
CA ALA A 127 5.94 9.14 15.12
C ALA A 127 7.30 9.75 14.78
N PHE A 128 7.51 10.11 13.52
CA PHE A 128 8.74 10.74 13.04
C PHE A 128 8.43 11.89 12.10
N ARG A 129 9.16 13.01 12.25
CA ARG A 129 9.10 14.13 11.31
C ARG A 129 10.20 13.98 10.25
N HIS A 130 9.82 14.16 8.99
CA HIS A 130 10.68 14.17 7.82
C HIS A 130 10.47 15.49 7.07
N GLY A 131 11.12 16.56 7.53
CA GLY A 131 10.80 17.90 7.06
C GLY A 131 9.32 18.22 7.30
N ASP A 132 8.58 18.48 6.23
CA ASP A 132 7.15 18.81 6.29
C ASP A 132 6.22 17.58 6.38
N THR A 133 6.76 16.36 6.23
CA THR A 133 5.98 15.11 6.30
C THR A 133 6.11 14.46 7.67
N LEU A 134 4.99 14.19 8.34
CA LEU A 134 4.91 13.37 9.54
C LEU A 134 4.61 11.92 9.15
N THR A 135 5.34 10.96 9.70
CA THR A 135 4.99 9.55 9.65
C THR A 135 4.54 9.06 11.02
N VAL A 136 3.53 8.19 11.04
CA VAL A 136 3.02 7.52 12.24
C VAL A 136 2.83 6.04 11.95
N THR A 137 3.45 5.17 12.74
CA THR A 137 3.33 3.72 12.60
C THR A 137 2.84 3.11 13.89
N GLY A 138 1.76 2.35 13.83
CA GLY A 138 1.16 1.71 14.98
C GLY A 138 0.66 0.31 14.72
N ARG A 139 0.36 -0.37 15.81
CA ARG A 139 -0.25 -1.70 15.85
C ARG A 139 -1.25 -1.74 16.99
N GLY A 140 -2.32 -2.49 16.85
CA GLY A 140 -3.31 -2.60 17.91
C GLY A 140 -4.55 -3.37 17.48
N ALA A 141 -5.62 -3.14 18.24
CA ALA A 141 -6.95 -3.66 17.97
C ALA A 141 -7.71 -2.70 17.03
N GLY A 142 -8.03 -3.16 15.83
CA GLY A 142 -9.04 -2.53 14.98
C GLY A 142 -10.39 -3.23 15.12
N THR A 143 -11.47 -2.60 14.66
CA THR A 143 -12.80 -3.21 14.57
C THR A 143 -13.21 -3.38 13.12
N ASP A 144 -13.84 -4.51 12.80
CA ASP A 144 -14.46 -4.73 11.49
C ASP A 144 -15.61 -3.72 11.31
N SER A 145 -15.54 -2.88 10.27
CA SER A 145 -16.54 -1.83 10.03
C SER A 145 -17.92 -2.39 9.71
N THR A 146 -18.02 -3.65 9.27
CA THR A 146 -19.31 -4.33 9.02
C THR A 146 -19.84 -5.05 10.26
N ASN A 147 -18.99 -5.31 11.25
CA ASN A 147 -19.36 -5.89 12.54
C ASN A 147 -18.48 -5.31 13.66
N PRO A 148 -18.85 -4.15 14.24
CA PRO A 148 -18.01 -3.45 15.22
C PRO A 148 -17.71 -4.22 16.51
N ALA A 149 -18.49 -5.27 16.83
CA ALA A 149 -18.20 -6.16 17.95
C ALA A 149 -17.01 -7.10 17.68
N ARG A 150 -16.59 -7.23 16.42
CA ARG A 150 -15.47 -8.07 16.01
C ARG A 150 -14.17 -7.26 16.00
N VAL A 151 -13.32 -7.55 16.96
CA VAL A 151 -11.96 -7.01 17.05
C VAL A 151 -11.00 -7.82 16.17
N VAL A 152 -10.10 -7.12 15.48
CA VAL A 152 -9.06 -7.70 14.62
C VAL A 152 -7.69 -7.07 14.91
N PRO A 153 -6.63 -7.88 15.05
CA PRO A 153 -5.27 -7.36 15.10
C PRO A 153 -4.97 -6.59 13.81
N THR A 154 -4.53 -5.35 13.96
CA THR A 154 -4.35 -4.42 12.84
C THR A 154 -3.04 -3.66 12.98
N THR A 155 -2.35 -3.47 11.86
CA THR A 155 -1.22 -2.55 11.73
C THR A 155 -1.60 -1.40 10.81
N TYR A 156 -1.04 -0.23 11.08
CA TYR A 156 -1.23 0.93 10.22
C TYR A 156 0.04 1.77 10.12
N GLN A 157 0.20 2.40 8.98
CA GLN A 157 1.26 3.35 8.68
C GLN A 157 0.64 4.55 7.97
N LEU A 158 0.78 5.73 8.55
CA LEU A 158 0.29 6.99 8.02
C LEU A 158 1.49 7.87 7.69
N ALA A 159 1.46 8.50 6.52
CA ALA A 159 2.30 9.63 6.18
C ALA A 159 1.39 10.82 5.86
N VAL A 160 1.69 12.01 6.36
CA VAL A 160 0.86 13.20 6.17
C VAL A 160 1.73 14.45 6.05
N ALA A 161 1.46 15.28 5.04
CA ALA A 161 2.06 16.59 4.86
C ALA A 161 0.99 17.68 4.99
N CYS A 162 1.26 18.66 5.84
CA CYS A 162 0.39 19.84 5.96
C CYS A 162 0.45 20.69 4.66
N PRO A 163 -0.62 21.42 4.33
CA PRO A 163 -0.62 22.39 3.24
C PRO A 163 0.30 23.58 3.52
#